data_AF-A0A8J4QGK5-F1
#
_entry.id   AF-A0A8J4QGK5-F1
#
_cell.length_a   1.000
_cell.length_b   1.000
_cell.length_c   1.000
_cell.angle_alpha   90.00
_cell.angle_beta   90.00
_cell.angle_gamma   90.00
#
_symmetry.space_group_name_H-M   'P 1'
#
loop_
_entity.id
_entity.type
_entity.pdbx_description
1 polymer ?
#
loop_
_entity_poly.entity_id
_entity_poly.type
_entity_poly.pdbx_seq_one_letter_code
_entity_poly.pdbx_strand_id
1 'polypeptide(L)'
;MEILLSESSVITTYYFDWSTGKVAIFLASLGLTVLPVNIVVGNYISNMFEDRQILLASEIMVCIGVLLSFHIIVPYSVPQYVCSGLILFVSAEVLEGINLALLSRVMSSRLSRGTYNGGLLSTEAGTIARVIADGTITLAGYLGQSRLLNITLLPSLFICISSIVATCFTYNSLY
;
A
#
# COMPACT_ATOMS: atom_id res chain seq x y z
N MET A 1 0.28 -2.21 -1.24
CA MET A 1 0.92 -2.68 0.00
C MET A 1 1.19 -4.18 -0.04
N GLU A 2 0.16 -5.01 -0.17
CA GLU A 2 0.30 -6.49 -0.11
C GLU A 2 1.23 -7.08 -1.19
N ILE A 3 1.17 -6.57 -2.43
CA ILE A 3 2.11 -6.97 -3.50
C ILE A 3 3.57 -6.71 -3.07
N LEU A 4 3.86 -5.56 -2.44
CA LEU A 4 5.22 -5.23 -2.00
C LEU A 4 5.70 -6.15 -0.87
N LEU A 5 4.82 -6.49 0.08
CA LEU A 5 5.15 -7.39 1.19
C LEU A 5 5.39 -8.82 0.68
N SER A 6 4.49 -9.36 -0.14
CA SER A 6 4.63 -10.71 -0.70
C SER A 6 5.86 -10.81 -1.62
N GLU A 7 6.13 -9.78 -2.44
CA GLU A 7 7.29 -9.78 -3.35
C GLU A 7 8.62 -9.50 -2.67
N SER A 8 8.63 -8.82 -1.53
CA SER A 8 9.87 -8.44 -0.84
C SER A 8 10.77 -9.64 -0.55
N SER A 9 10.16 -10.79 -0.24
CA SER A 9 10.87 -12.04 0.01
C SER A 9 11.54 -12.61 -1.25
N VAL A 10 10.88 -12.55 -2.41
CA VAL A 10 11.36 -13.11 -3.68
C VAL A 10 12.38 -12.18 -4.35
N ILE A 11 12.12 -10.87 -4.33
CA ILE A 11 12.96 -9.85 -4.98
C ILE A 11 14.28 -9.70 -4.23
N THR A 12 14.27 -9.64 -2.89
CA THR A 12 15.51 -9.40 -2.12
C THR A 12 16.46 -10.59 -2.12
N THR A 13 15.94 -11.81 -2.18
CA THR A 13 16.77 -13.01 -2.37
C THR A 13 17.33 -13.09 -3.80
N TYR A 14 16.57 -12.70 -4.83
CA TYR A 14 17.01 -12.79 -6.22
C TYR A 14 17.94 -11.65 -6.67
N TYR A 15 17.68 -10.40 -6.25
CA TYR A 15 18.46 -9.23 -6.70
C TYR A 15 19.60 -8.82 -5.75
N PHE A 16 19.52 -9.18 -4.47
CA PHE A 16 20.46 -8.69 -3.45
C PHE A 16 21.15 -9.82 -2.65
N ASP A 17 20.89 -11.08 -2.97
CA ASP A 17 21.38 -12.26 -2.23
C ASP A 17 21.16 -12.14 -0.71
N TRP A 18 20.06 -11.51 -0.30
CA TRP A 18 19.75 -11.34 1.11
C TRP A 18 19.37 -12.68 1.74
N SER A 19 20.01 -13.00 2.86
CA SER A 19 19.60 -14.13 3.69
C SER A 19 18.24 -13.84 4.33
N THR A 20 17.47 -14.90 4.60
CA THR A 20 16.13 -14.82 5.23
C THR A 20 16.12 -13.99 6.50
N GLY A 21 17.22 -13.97 7.27
CA GLY A 21 17.36 -13.14 8.46
C GLY A 21 17.36 -11.63 8.19
N LYS A 22 18.04 -11.17 7.13
CA LYS A 22 18.04 -9.74 6.75
C LYS A 22 16.67 -9.28 6.26
N VAL A 23 16.01 -10.15 5.49
CA VAL A 23 14.63 -9.94 5.02
C VAL A 23 13.68 -9.81 6.21
N ALA A 24 13.75 -10.74 7.17
CA ALA A 24 12.92 -10.70 8.37
C ALA A 24 13.12 -9.42 9.20
N ILE A 25 14.37 -8.96 9.37
CA ILE A 25 14.67 -7.69 10.07
C ILE A 25 14.07 -6.49 9.33
N PHE A 26 14.14 -6.48 7.99
CA PHE A 26 13.55 -5.42 7.17
C PHE A 26 12.01 -5.40 7.24
N LEU A 27 11.36 -6.55 7.15
CA LEU A 27 9.90 -6.64 7.31
C LEU A 27 9.47 -6.28 8.74
N ALA A 28 10.24 -6.69 9.76
CA ALA A 28 9.97 -6.33 11.15
C ALA A 28 10.10 -4.81 11.38
N SER A 29 11.11 -4.17 10.78
CA SER A 29 11.27 -2.71 10.90
C SER A 29 10.15 -1.96 10.18
N LEU A 30 9.74 -2.41 8.98
CA LEU A 30 8.57 -1.89 8.29
C LEU A 30 7.30 -2.03 9.14
N GLY A 31 7.02 -3.23 9.65
CA GLY A 31 5.84 -3.46 10.51
C GLY A 31 5.85 -2.62 11.80
N LEU A 32 7.02 -2.39 12.39
CA LEU A 32 7.13 -1.53 13.57
C LEU A 32 6.81 -0.06 13.27
N THR A 33 6.99 0.41 12.03
CA THR A 33 6.63 1.78 11.63
C THR A 33 5.13 2.04 11.58
N VAL A 34 4.30 0.99 11.52
CA VAL A 34 2.83 1.11 11.49
C VAL A 34 2.29 1.80 12.75
N LEU A 35 2.78 1.42 13.92
CA LEU A 35 2.32 1.97 15.21
C LEU A 35 2.56 3.49 15.34
N PRO A 36 3.79 4.02 15.18
CA PRO A 36 4.03 5.45 15.30
C PRO A 36 3.32 6.25 14.21
N VAL A 37 3.23 5.72 12.98
CA VAL A 37 2.51 6.39 11.89
C VAL A 37 1.04 6.55 12.24
N ASN A 38 0.37 5.50 12.72
CA ASN A 38 -1.03 5.56 13.12
C ASN A 38 -1.27 6.56 14.28
N ILE A 39 -0.35 6.63 15.24
CA ILE A 39 -0.43 7.62 16.34
C ILE A 39 -0.30 9.05 15.81
N VAL A 40 0.66 9.30 14.91
CA VAL A 40 0.89 10.63 14.33
C VAL A 40 -0.30 11.06 13.47
N VAL A 41 -0.82 10.16 12.64
CA VAL A 41 -1.98 10.44 11.78
C VAL A 41 -3.22 10.73 12.61
N GLY A 42 -3.49 9.88 13.61
CA GLY A 42 -4.66 10.00 14.48
C GLY A 42 -4.65 11.25 15.37
N ASN A 43 -3.50 11.60 15.96
CA ASN A 43 -3.42 12.75 16.89
C ASN A 43 -3.13 14.09 16.21
N TYR A 44 -2.25 14.12 15.20
CA TYR A 44 -1.77 15.38 14.62
C TYR A 44 -2.42 15.70 13.28
N ILE A 45 -2.46 14.74 12.36
CA ILE A 45 -2.85 15.01 10.96
C ILE A 45 -4.36 15.16 10.83
N SER A 46 -5.14 14.24 11.44
CA SER A 46 -6.61 14.30 11.40
C SER A 46 -7.19 15.54 12.10
N ASN A 47 -6.47 16.11 13.07
CA ASN A 47 -6.92 17.29 13.80
C ASN A 47 -6.55 18.62 13.10
N MET A 48 -5.60 18.59 12.16
CA MET A 48 -5.11 19.79 11.45
C MET A 48 -5.62 19.90 10.01
N PHE A 49 -5.95 18.79 9.35
CA PHE A 49 -6.31 18.76 7.94
C PHE A 49 -7.64 18.04 7.70
N GLU A 50 -8.37 18.46 6.67
CA GLU A 50 -9.57 17.75 6.23
C GLU A 50 -9.20 16.36 5.69
N ASP A 51 -9.98 15.34 6.06
CA ASP A 51 -9.78 13.94 5.65
C ASP A 51 -9.58 13.77 4.12
N ARG A 52 -10.20 14.64 3.31
CA ARG A 52 -10.09 14.64 1.83
C ARG A 52 -8.71 15.02 1.32
N GLN A 53 -8.07 16.02 1.93
CA GLN A 53 -6.74 16.48 1.53
C GLN A 53 -5.69 15.43 1.87
N ILE A 54 -5.83 14.80 3.04
CA ILE A 54 -4.92 13.76 3.48
C ILE A 54 -5.08 12.50 2.62
N LEU A 55 -6.31 12.16 2.21
CA LEU A 55 -6.58 11.06 1.28
C LEU A 55 -5.90 11.30 -0.08
N LEU A 56 -6.09 12.46 -0.70
CA LEU A 56 -5.46 12.75 -1.99
C LEU A 56 -3.93 12.85 -1.89
N ALA A 57 -3.40 13.43 -0.82
CA ALA A 57 -1.96 13.51 -0.59
C ALA A 57 -1.32 12.13 -0.39
N SER A 58 -1.98 11.24 0.36
CA SER A 58 -1.49 9.87 0.57
C SER A 58 -1.56 9.03 -0.71
N GLU A 59 -2.61 9.15 -1.53
CA GLU A 59 -2.65 8.49 -2.84
C GLU A 59 -1.51 8.94 -3.78
N ILE A 60 -1.22 10.24 -3.84
CA ILE A 60 -0.10 10.77 -4.61
C ILE A 60 1.22 10.20 -4.09
N MET A 61 1.40 10.15 -2.77
CA MET A 61 2.63 9.65 -2.15
C MET A 61 2.81 8.13 -2.38
N VAL A 62 1.72 7.35 -2.36
CA VAL A 62 1.74 5.93 -2.77
C VAL A 62 2.17 5.80 -4.23
N CYS A 63 1.62 6.62 -5.12
CA CYS A 63 1.99 6.63 -6.55
C CYS A 63 3.47 6.99 -6.75
N ILE A 64 3.99 7.99 -6.03
CA ILE A 64 5.42 8.33 -6.03
C ILE A 64 6.26 7.14 -5.52
N GLY A 65 5.82 6.47 -4.45
CA GLY A 65 6.48 5.27 -3.93
C GLY A 65 6.56 4.14 -4.96
N VAL A 66 5.47 3.89 -5.69
CA VAL A 66 5.40 2.93 -6.80
C VAL A 66 6.34 3.35 -7.93
N LEU A 67 6.33 4.62 -8.35
CA LEU A 67 7.20 5.15 -9.41
C LEU A 67 8.69 5.06 -9.06
N LEU A 68 9.07 5.33 -7.81
CA LEU A 68 10.45 5.19 -7.33
C LEU A 68 10.91 3.72 -7.27
N SER A 69 9.96 2.78 -7.15
CA SER A 69 10.20 1.34 -7.19
C SER A 69 10.40 0.81 -8.62
N PHE A 70 10.03 1.57 -9.65
CA PHE A 70 10.27 1.12 -11.03
C PHE A 70 11.76 1.06 -11.37
N HIS A 71 12.18 -0.05 -11.98
CA HIS A 71 13.52 -0.23 -12.51
C HIS A 71 13.62 0.40 -13.91
N ILE A 72 13.78 1.74 -13.98
CA ILE A 72 13.75 2.45 -15.26
C ILE A 72 15.16 2.81 -15.80
N ILE A 73 16.15 3.25 -15.00
CA ILE A 73 17.42 3.81 -15.57
C ILE A 73 18.76 3.46 -14.84
N VAL A 74 18.78 3.02 -13.57
CA VAL A 74 20.03 2.86 -12.76
C VAL A 74 20.10 1.45 -12.16
N PRO A 75 21.29 0.83 -11.94
CA PRO A 75 21.40 -0.44 -11.21
C PRO A 75 20.60 -0.37 -9.91
N TYR A 76 19.69 -1.34 -9.75
CA TYR A 76 18.73 -1.36 -8.65
C TYR A 76 19.52 -1.45 -7.34
N SER A 77 19.46 -0.38 -6.54
CA SER A 77 20.25 -0.28 -5.33
C SER A 77 19.39 -0.64 -4.12
N VAL A 78 20.01 -1.31 -3.14
CA VAL A 78 19.40 -1.58 -1.84
C VAL A 78 18.74 -0.33 -1.23
N PRO A 79 19.39 0.85 -1.17
CA PRO A 79 18.76 2.03 -0.59
C PRO A 79 17.54 2.51 -1.38
N GLN A 80 17.52 2.37 -2.71
CA GLN A 80 16.34 2.71 -3.50
C GLN A 80 15.15 1.79 -3.17
N TYR A 81 15.39 0.48 -3.04
CA TYR A 81 14.35 -0.47 -2.66
C TYR A 81 13.81 -0.21 -1.25
N VAL A 82 14.71 0.04 -0.29
CA VAL A 82 14.34 0.34 1.10
C VAL A 82 13.56 1.66 1.19
N CYS A 83 14.04 2.72 0.54
CA CYS A 83 13.38 4.04 0.58
C CYS A 83 12.03 4.03 -0.15
N SER A 84 11.95 3.43 -1.34
CA SER A 84 10.67 3.32 -2.07
C SER A 84 9.67 2.44 -1.32
N GLY A 85 10.12 1.33 -0.73
CA GLY A 85 9.30 0.46 0.11
C GLY A 85 8.78 1.15 1.36
N LEU A 86 9.63 1.93 2.05
CA LEU A 86 9.22 2.74 3.20
C LEU A 86 8.17 3.79 2.82
N ILE A 87 8.40 4.53 1.74
CA ILE A 87 7.46 5.57 1.27
C ILE A 87 6.11 4.94 0.90
N LEU A 88 6.13 3.86 0.11
CA LEU A 88 4.91 3.17 -0.31
C LEU A 88 4.15 2.60 0.88
N PHE A 89 4.85 1.94 1.80
CA PHE A 89 4.24 1.31 2.98
C PHE A 89 3.63 2.34 3.93
N VAL A 90 4.39 3.36 4.32
CA VAL A 90 3.91 4.41 5.22
C VAL A 90 2.72 5.17 4.61
N SER A 91 2.79 5.49 3.31
CA SER A 91 1.70 6.21 2.64
C SER A 91 0.45 5.35 2.50
N ALA A 92 0.60 4.04 2.27
CA ALA A 92 -0.53 3.11 2.21
C ALA A 92 -1.21 2.92 3.57
N GLU A 93 -0.45 2.85 4.66
CA GLU A 93 -0.99 2.81 6.03
C GLU A 93 -1.79 4.06 6.39
N VAL A 94 -1.28 5.25 6.02
CA VAL A 94 -2.00 6.52 6.19
C VAL A 94 -3.32 6.49 5.42
N LEU A 95 -3.29 6.02 4.16
CA LEU A 95 -4.47 5.91 3.30
C LEU A 95 -5.51 4.94 3.86
N GLU A 96 -5.08 3.79 4.37
CA GLU A 96 -5.98 2.81 5.01
C GLU A 96 -6.64 3.39 6.27
N GLY A 97 -5.87 4.06 7.12
CA GLY A 97 -6.39 4.71 8.33
C GLY A 97 -7.49 5.74 8.03
N ILE A 98 -7.30 6.56 7.00
CA ILE A 98 -8.28 7.59 6.59
C ILE A 98 -9.48 6.96 5.91
N ASN A 99 -9.28 5.96 5.04
CA ASN A 99 -10.36 5.24 4.39
C ASN A 99 -11.29 4.56 5.41
N LEU A 100 -10.72 3.96 6.45
CA LEU A 100 -11.50 3.35 7.53
C LEU A 100 -12.28 4.43 8.32
N ALA A 101 -11.67 5.58 8.58
CA ALA A 101 -12.31 6.70 9.25
C ALA A 101 -13.49 7.26 8.42
N LEU A 102 -13.32 7.45 7.12
CA LEU A 102 -14.39 7.89 6.21
C LEU A 102 -15.51 6.85 6.09
N LEU A 103 -15.15 5.57 5.95
CA LEU A 103 -16.11 4.47 5.90
C LEU A 103 -16.96 4.43 7.18
N SER A 104 -16.35 4.64 8.34
CA SER A 104 -17.07 4.68 9.62
C SER A 104 -18.12 5.80 9.70
N ARG A 105 -17.89 6.94 9.02
CA ARG A 105 -18.82 8.07 8.97
C ARG A 105 -19.97 7.86 7.98
N VAL A 106 -19.72 7.15 6.89
CA VAL A 106 -20.72 6.84 5.85
C VAL A 106 -21.57 5.61 6.21
N MET A 107 -21.08 4.74 7.11
CA MET A 107 -21.77 3.52 7.48
C MET A 107 -23.01 3.80 8.36
N SER A 108 -24.17 3.30 7.91
CA SER A 108 -25.44 3.39 8.65
C SER A 108 -25.37 2.69 10.02
N SER A 109 -25.98 3.29 11.04
CA SER A 109 -26.11 2.74 12.41
C SER A 109 -26.76 1.35 12.49
N ARG A 110 -27.48 0.93 11.44
CA ARG A 110 -28.05 -0.43 11.32
C ARG A 110 -27.04 -1.47 10.82
N LEU A 111 -26.08 -1.06 9.99
CA LEU A 111 -25.03 -1.95 9.45
C LEU A 111 -23.89 -2.11 10.46
N SER A 112 -23.53 -1.03 11.17
CA SER A 112 -22.53 -1.02 12.26
C SER A 112 -22.90 -1.91 13.47
N ARG A 113 -24.20 -2.18 13.71
CA ARG A 113 -24.67 -3.07 14.79
C ARG A 113 -24.65 -4.56 14.44
N GLY A 114 -24.47 -4.90 13.15
CA GLY A 114 -24.40 -6.29 12.68
C GLY A 114 -22.96 -6.80 12.57
N THR A 115 -22.79 -8.01 12.05
CA THR A 115 -21.49 -8.61 11.71
C THR A 115 -20.75 -7.86 10.59
N TYR A 116 -21.48 -7.19 9.70
CA TYR A 116 -20.94 -6.30 8.65
C TYR A 116 -20.51 -4.93 9.20
N ASN A 117 -19.70 -4.94 10.26
CA ASN A 117 -19.01 -3.75 10.73
C ASN A 117 -17.85 -3.39 9.79
N GLY A 118 -17.47 -2.11 9.73
CA GLY A 118 -16.37 -1.63 8.88
C GLY A 118 -15.05 -2.40 9.07
N GLY A 119 -14.81 -2.92 10.28
CA GLY A 119 -13.66 -3.78 10.57
C GLY A 119 -13.67 -5.11 9.80
N LEU A 120 -14.82 -5.81 9.75
CA LEU A 120 -14.92 -7.08 9.02
C LEU A 120 -14.74 -6.86 7.51
N LEU A 121 -15.34 -5.79 6.99
CA LEU A 121 -15.24 -5.42 5.58
C LEU A 121 -13.80 -5.08 5.17
N SER A 122 -13.06 -4.39 6.05
CA SER A 122 -11.63 -4.12 5.83
C SER A 122 -10.80 -5.41 5.83
N THR A 123 -11.10 -6.35 6.73
CA THR A 123 -10.38 -7.64 6.77
C THR A 123 -10.69 -8.53 5.55
N GLU A 124 -11.95 -8.56 5.09
CA GLU A 124 -12.32 -9.28 3.87
C GLU A 124 -11.68 -8.66 2.63
N ALA A 125 -11.69 -7.33 2.52
CA ALA A 125 -10.99 -6.64 1.43
C ALA A 125 -9.48 -6.93 1.43
N GLY A 126 -8.85 -6.90 2.61
CA GLY A 126 -7.43 -7.24 2.76
C GLY A 126 -7.10 -8.68 2.37
N THR A 127 -7.94 -9.66 2.78
CA THR A 127 -7.73 -11.07 2.40
C THR A 127 -7.90 -11.30 0.90
N ILE A 128 -8.90 -10.68 0.26
CA ILE A 128 -9.06 -10.74 -1.20
C ILE A 128 -7.86 -10.12 -1.91
N ALA A 129 -7.38 -8.96 -1.43
CA ALA A 129 -6.21 -8.29 -1.98
C ALA A 129 -4.95 -9.18 -1.90
N ARG A 130 -4.77 -9.90 -0.79
CA ARG A 130 -3.67 -10.89 -0.64
C ARG A 130 -3.78 -12.02 -1.65
N VAL A 131 -4.96 -12.62 -1.81
CA VAL A 131 -5.17 -13.72 -2.77
C VAL A 131 -4.85 -13.26 -4.20
N ILE A 132 -5.28 -12.06 -4.58
CA ILE A 132 -4.97 -11.48 -5.90
C ILE A 132 -3.46 -11.21 -6.02
N ALA A 133 -2.82 -10.67 -4.99
CA ALA A 133 -1.38 -10.42 -4.98
C ALA A 133 -0.58 -11.71 -5.16
N ASP A 134 -0.85 -12.73 -4.35
CA ASP A 134 -0.15 -14.02 -4.40
C ASP A 134 -0.40 -14.73 -5.75
N GLY A 135 -1.63 -14.65 -6.27
CA GLY A 135 -1.96 -15.15 -7.61
C GLY A 135 -1.17 -14.44 -8.72
N THR A 136 -1.07 -13.11 -8.64
CA THR A 136 -0.32 -12.29 -9.62
C THR A 136 1.17 -12.60 -9.56
N ILE A 137 1.74 -12.74 -8.35
CA ILE A 137 3.15 -13.11 -8.14
C ILE A 137 3.42 -14.51 -8.70
N THR A 138 2.52 -15.46 -8.47
CA THR A 138 2.65 -16.82 -8.98
C THR A 138 2.66 -16.84 -10.52
N LEU A 139 1.70 -16.14 -11.14
CA LEU A 139 1.63 -15.98 -12.60
C LEU A 139 2.87 -15.28 -13.17
N ALA A 140 3.35 -14.22 -12.51
CA ALA A 140 4.56 -13.50 -12.91
C ALA A 140 5.83 -14.36 -12.72
N GLY A 141 5.87 -15.23 -11.72
CA GLY A 141 6.92 -16.23 -11.50
C GLY A 141 7.08 -17.20 -12.67
N TYR A 142 5.98 -17.62 -13.30
CA TYR A 142 6.00 -18.46 -14.51
C TYR A 142 6.55 -17.73 -15.75
N LEU A 143 6.49 -16.39 -15.80
CA LEU A 143 6.91 -15.57 -16.95
C LEU A 143 8.39 -15.12 -16.88
N GLY A 144 9.11 -15.50 -15.81
CA GLY A 144 10.54 -15.25 -15.64
C GLY A 144 10.87 -14.16 -14.61
N GLN A 145 11.73 -14.50 -13.64
CA GLN A 145 12.13 -13.65 -12.50
C GLN A 145 12.74 -12.30 -12.88
N SER A 146 13.37 -12.18 -14.05
CA SER A 146 14.00 -10.94 -14.52
C SER A 146 12.99 -9.83 -14.87
N ARG A 147 11.72 -10.16 -15.15
CA ARG A 147 10.66 -9.19 -15.47
C ARG A 147 9.57 -9.10 -14.39
N LEU A 148 9.71 -9.88 -13.32
CA LEU A 148 8.71 -10.02 -12.25
C LEU A 148 8.34 -8.66 -11.65
N LEU A 149 9.36 -7.88 -11.30
CA LEU A 149 9.23 -6.54 -10.70
C LEU A 149 8.46 -5.56 -11.62
N ASN A 150 8.73 -5.58 -12.92
CA ASN A 150 8.09 -4.67 -13.88
C ASN A 150 6.66 -5.14 -14.26
N ILE A 151 6.42 -6.45 -14.26
CA ILE A 151 5.13 -7.06 -14.58
C ILE A 151 4.12 -6.83 -13.45
N THR A 152 4.55 -6.83 -12.20
CA THR A 152 3.66 -6.64 -11.04
C THR A 152 3.49 -5.17 -10.65
N LEU A 153 4.48 -4.32 -10.93
CA LEU A 153 4.34 -2.87 -10.76
C LEU A 153 3.42 -2.22 -11.79
N LEU A 154 3.26 -2.79 -12.99
CA LEU A 154 2.36 -2.29 -14.03
C LEU A 154 0.86 -2.24 -13.61
N PRO A 155 0.25 -3.34 -13.14
CA PRO A 155 -1.14 -3.32 -12.68
C PRO A 155 -1.32 -2.47 -11.44
N SER A 156 -0.34 -2.42 -10.52
CA SER A 156 -0.43 -1.56 -9.33
C SER A 156 -0.36 -0.07 -9.68
N LEU A 157 0.46 0.33 -10.66
CA LEU A 157 0.50 1.69 -11.18
C LEU A 157 -0.81 2.07 -11.88
N PHE A 158 -1.38 1.16 -12.67
CA PHE A 158 -2.69 1.40 -13.30
C PHE A 158 -3.79 1.63 -12.25
N ILE A 159 -3.81 0.79 -11.20
CA ILE A 159 -4.76 0.95 -10.09
C ILE A 159 -4.54 2.29 -9.38
N CYS A 160 -3.30 2.68 -9.07
CA CYS A 160 -2.99 3.98 -8.45
C CYS A 160 -3.43 5.17 -9.31
N ILE A 161 -3.16 5.15 -10.62
CA ILE A 161 -3.60 6.22 -11.51
C ILE A 161 -5.13 6.26 -11.58
N SER A 162 -5.78 5.10 -11.69
CA SER A 162 -7.23 5.03 -11.72
C SER A 162 -7.87 5.53 -10.42
N SER A 163 -7.24 5.27 -9.27
CA SER A 163 -7.73 5.74 -7.96
C SER A 163 -7.57 7.25 -7.83
N ILE A 164 -6.40 7.81 -8.18
CA ILE A 164 -6.18 9.26 -8.20
C ILE A 164 -7.19 9.95 -9.12
N VAL A 165 -7.43 9.39 -10.30
CA VAL A 165 -8.42 9.93 -11.25
C VAL A 165 -9.83 9.87 -10.66
N ALA A 166 -10.24 8.73 -10.09
CA ALA A 166 -11.54 8.57 -9.44
C ALA A 166 -11.71 9.51 -8.24
N THR A 167 -10.67 9.68 -7.43
CA THR A 167 -10.62 10.61 -6.31
C THR A 167 -10.73 12.03 -6.80
N CYS A 168 -10.02 12.44 -7.86
CA CYS A 168 -10.15 13.77 -8.46
C CYS A 168 -11.56 14.05 -9.01
N PHE A 169 -12.21 13.05 -9.64
CA PHE A 169 -13.59 13.19 -10.11
C PHE A 169 -14.60 13.25 -8.95
N THR A 170 -14.35 12.52 -7.87
CA THR A 170 -15.19 12.51 -6.66
C THR A 170 -14.82 13.65 -5.69
N TYR A 171 -13.69 14.33 -5.92
CA TYR A 171 -13.16 15.40 -5.09
C TYR A 171 -14.10 16.60 -5.04
N ASN A 172 -15.01 16.76 -6.01
CA ASN A 172 -16.03 17.82 -5.97
C ASN A 172 -17.39 17.33 -5.44
N SER A 173 -17.58 16.02 -5.27
CA SER A 173 -18.84 15.40 -4.81
C SER A 173 -18.77 14.83 -3.39
N LEU A 174 -17.60 14.86 -2.73
CA LEU A 174 -17.43 14.49 -1.32
C LEU A 174 -17.94 15.57 -0.34
N TYR A 175 -18.76 16.52 -0.83
CA TYR A 175 -19.74 17.34 -0.11
C TYR A 175 -20.87 17.72 -1.07
#